data_AF-A0AAU0KKT7-F1
#
_entry.id   AF-A0AAU0KKT7-F1
#
_cell.length_a   1.000
_cell.length_b   1.000
_cell.length_c   1.000
_cell.angle_alpha   90.00
_cell.angle_beta   90.00
_cell.angle_gamma   90.00
#
_symmetry.space_group_name_H-M   'P 1'
#
loop_
_entity.id
_entity.type
_entity.pdbx_description
1 polymer ?
#
loop_
_entity_poly.entity_id
_entity_poly.type
_entity_poly.pdbx_seq_one_letter_code
_entity_poly.pdbx_strand_id
1 'polypeptide(L)'
;MGTVRRFVTYDPYLTFSDPLNESFLTYLDSLESDEDITALFGLGRDAYSRFPSVPSQEDLEEMISAYFEFIEGMRQALKKFELRWSRSSDNDDIEIYWSTASDEDILQSILRDHLRLSINSALLKPRLLRKIFLVQVLVEIDNTIFLKAARKPTIRSALAAAYALSRATALEMGEGVAQSVKTDFAYRGVNAWKDRDPKQKEKKFVFECWQQWQKAPHSYPSKAAFARDMLTKCELLTSQKKIEDWCRDWEAKMEPIGLGEHSSGPKLTSQE
;
A
#
# COMPACT_ATOMS: atom_id res chain seq x y z
N MET A 1 -20.07 17.19 19.30
CA MET A 1 -20.27 17.19 17.83
C MET A 1 -18.90 17.24 17.20
N GLY A 2 -18.40 16.11 16.68
CA GLY A 2 -17.17 16.13 15.89
C GLY A 2 -17.42 16.87 14.59
N THR A 3 -16.49 17.71 14.15
CA THR A 3 -16.55 18.32 12.82
C THR A 3 -16.58 17.22 11.77
N VAL A 4 -17.69 17.08 11.05
CA VAL A 4 -17.78 16.21 9.87
C VAL A 4 -16.68 16.65 8.91
N ARG A 5 -15.77 15.74 8.58
CA ARG A 5 -14.68 16.02 7.66
C ARG A 5 -15.31 16.23 6.27
N ARG A 6 -15.43 17.50 5.86
CA ARG A 6 -15.88 17.86 4.52
C ARG A 6 -14.75 17.67 3.53
N PHE A 7 -15.11 17.34 2.30
CA PHE A 7 -14.20 17.37 1.16
C PHE A 7 -13.60 18.77 1.04
N VAL A 8 -12.29 18.84 0.83
CA VAL A 8 -11.53 20.10 0.89
C VAL A 8 -11.39 20.72 -0.50
N THR A 9 -11.24 19.88 -1.53
CA THR A 9 -10.85 20.31 -2.87
C THR A 9 -12.00 20.31 -3.86
N TYR A 10 -13.01 19.48 -3.65
CA TYR A 10 -14.17 19.44 -4.54
C TYR A 10 -15.45 18.99 -3.81
N ASP A 11 -16.61 19.23 -4.41
CA ASP A 11 -17.89 18.71 -3.93
C ASP A 11 -18.28 17.47 -4.78
N PRO A 12 -18.35 16.26 -4.22
CA PRO A 12 -18.61 15.06 -5.01
C PRO A 12 -19.98 15.03 -5.67
N TYR A 13 -21.01 15.61 -5.04
CA TYR A 13 -22.35 15.65 -5.61
C TYR A 13 -22.35 16.59 -6.81
N LEU A 14 -21.93 17.85 -6.62
CA LEU A 14 -21.90 18.82 -7.72
C LEU A 14 -21.02 18.32 -8.87
N THR A 15 -19.91 17.68 -8.55
CA THR A 15 -18.92 17.20 -9.51
C THR A 15 -19.41 16.03 -10.37
N PHE A 16 -20.07 15.03 -9.78
CA PHE A 16 -20.38 13.78 -10.49
C PHE A 16 -21.87 13.53 -10.74
N SER A 17 -22.77 14.35 -10.20
CA SER A 17 -24.22 14.20 -10.42
C SER A 17 -24.66 14.52 -11.84
N ASP A 18 -23.96 15.44 -12.52
CA ASP A 18 -24.17 15.74 -13.93
C ASP A 18 -23.05 15.08 -14.78
N PRO A 19 -23.37 14.11 -15.66
CA PRO A 19 -22.38 13.44 -16.49
C PRO A 19 -21.66 14.37 -17.47
N LEU A 20 -22.25 15.52 -17.80
CA LEU A 20 -21.68 16.55 -18.67
C LEU A 20 -20.85 17.57 -17.87
N ASN A 21 -20.79 17.45 -16.55
CA ASN A 21 -20.04 18.38 -15.73
C ASN A 21 -18.54 18.19 -15.93
N GLU A 22 -17.91 19.16 -16.60
CA GLU A 22 -16.46 19.29 -16.75
C GLU A 22 -15.86 20.28 -15.73
N SER A 23 -16.68 20.90 -14.87
CA SER A 23 -16.31 22.01 -13.95
C SER A 23 -15.24 21.62 -12.92
N PHE A 24 -15.03 20.33 -12.73
CA PHE A 24 -13.92 19.81 -11.93
C PHE A 24 -12.55 20.29 -12.43
N LEU A 25 -12.42 20.48 -13.75
CA LEU A 25 -11.18 20.95 -14.37
C LEU A 25 -10.96 22.45 -14.14
N THR A 26 -12.03 23.25 -14.07
CA THR A 26 -11.94 24.72 -14.03
C THR A 26 -11.42 25.27 -12.70
N TYR A 27 -11.71 24.61 -11.57
CA TYR A 27 -11.17 25.05 -10.27
C TYR A 27 -9.66 24.78 -10.14
N LEU A 28 -9.13 23.92 -11.02
CA LEU A 28 -7.73 23.53 -11.07
C LEU A 28 -6.99 24.21 -12.22
N ASP A 29 -7.42 25.36 -12.73
CA ASP A 29 -6.78 26.12 -13.83
C ASP A 29 -5.26 26.42 -13.62
N SER A 30 -4.72 26.20 -12.41
CA SER A 30 -3.27 26.28 -12.12
C SER A 30 -2.51 24.94 -12.19
N LEU A 31 -3.21 23.83 -12.29
CA LEU A 31 -2.71 22.48 -12.57
C LEU A 31 -3.00 22.23 -14.05
N GLU A 32 -2.11 22.69 -14.91
CA GLU A 32 -2.14 22.49 -16.37
C GLU A 32 -2.63 21.07 -16.73
N SER A 33 -3.45 20.93 -17.78
CA SER A 33 -3.96 19.67 -18.38
C SER A 33 -3.15 18.42 -17.99
N ASP A 34 -3.47 17.87 -16.83
CA ASP A 34 -2.67 16.81 -16.20
C ASP A 34 -3.42 15.50 -16.40
N GLU A 35 -2.84 14.60 -17.22
CA GLU A 35 -3.42 13.29 -17.51
C GLU A 35 -3.77 12.51 -16.23
N ASP A 36 -3.02 12.71 -15.13
CA ASP A 36 -3.32 12.06 -13.85
C ASP A 36 -4.63 12.58 -13.25
N ILE A 37 -4.93 13.88 -13.38
CA ILE A 37 -6.18 14.47 -12.88
C ILE A 37 -7.37 13.95 -13.69
N THR A 38 -7.23 13.85 -15.01
CA THR A 38 -8.27 13.23 -15.86
C THR A 38 -8.52 11.78 -15.47
N ALA A 39 -7.46 11.01 -15.18
CA ALA A 39 -7.59 9.63 -14.73
C ALA A 39 -8.30 9.52 -13.36
N LEU A 40 -7.96 10.38 -12.39
CA LEU A 40 -8.64 10.44 -11.09
C LEU A 40 -10.12 10.77 -11.23
N PHE A 41 -10.45 11.70 -12.13
CA PHE A 41 -11.83 12.06 -12.41
C PHE A 41 -12.62 10.88 -13.01
N GLY A 42 -12.01 10.11 -13.91
CA GLY A 42 -12.56 8.86 -14.40
C GLY A 42 -12.89 7.88 -13.27
N LEU A 43 -11.97 7.69 -12.32
CA LEU A 43 -12.22 6.84 -11.14
C LEU A 43 -13.38 7.34 -10.28
N GLY A 44 -13.47 8.66 -10.07
CA GLY A 44 -14.54 9.27 -9.28
C GLY A 44 -15.91 9.12 -9.94
N ARG A 45 -15.98 9.34 -11.26
CA ARG A 45 -17.19 9.13 -12.06
C ARG A 45 -17.65 7.68 -12.01
N ASP A 46 -16.72 6.73 -12.20
CA ASP A 46 -17.01 5.30 -12.14
C ASP A 46 -17.49 4.86 -10.74
N ALA A 47 -16.92 5.43 -9.68
CA ALA A 47 -17.38 5.17 -8.32
C ALA A 47 -18.78 5.75 -8.08
N TYR A 48 -19.03 6.98 -8.52
CA TYR A 48 -20.29 7.66 -8.32
C TYR A 48 -21.44 6.95 -9.05
N SER A 49 -21.22 6.50 -10.30
CA SER A 49 -22.23 5.78 -11.07
C SER A 49 -22.60 4.41 -10.49
N ARG A 50 -21.79 3.87 -9.56
CA ARG A 50 -22.02 2.57 -8.90
C ARG A 50 -22.80 2.66 -7.59
N PHE A 51 -23.19 3.86 -7.16
CA PHE A 51 -24.15 3.96 -6.07
C PHE A 51 -25.51 3.36 -6.52
N PRO A 52 -26.18 2.56 -5.67
CA PRO A 52 -27.37 1.80 -6.07
C PRO A 52 -28.56 2.66 -6.55
N SER A 53 -28.57 3.93 -6.15
CA SER A 53 -29.42 5.00 -6.68
C SER A 53 -28.53 6.23 -6.79
N VAL A 54 -28.78 7.10 -7.80
CA VAL A 54 -28.12 8.41 -7.84
C VAL A 54 -28.47 9.11 -6.53
N PRO A 55 -27.50 9.31 -5.63
CA PRO A 55 -27.82 9.86 -4.32
C PRO A 55 -28.25 11.31 -4.50
N SER A 56 -29.25 11.75 -3.75
CA SER A 56 -29.42 13.20 -3.53
C SER A 56 -28.17 13.74 -2.83
N GLN A 57 -28.00 15.06 -2.82
CA GLN A 57 -26.90 15.68 -2.07
C GLN A 57 -26.94 15.25 -0.60
N GLU A 58 -28.13 15.27 0.02
CA GLU A 58 -28.34 14.86 1.41
C GLU A 58 -27.99 13.38 1.65
N ASP A 59 -28.42 12.48 0.75
CA ASP A 59 -28.08 11.05 0.85
C ASP A 59 -26.56 10.83 0.78
N LEU A 60 -25.88 11.58 -0.09
CA LEU A 60 -24.44 11.48 -0.25
C LEU A 60 -23.71 12.00 1.00
N GLU A 61 -24.13 13.13 1.54
CA GLU A 61 -23.61 13.71 2.77
C GLU A 61 -23.81 12.77 3.98
N GLU A 62 -24.97 12.10 4.07
CA GLU A 62 -25.24 11.08 5.08
C GLU A 62 -24.28 9.89 4.92
N MET A 63 -24.10 9.38 3.71
CA MET A 63 -23.17 8.28 3.43
C MET A 63 -21.72 8.63 3.77
N ILE A 64 -21.28 9.85 3.45
CA ILE A 64 -19.93 10.35 3.78
C ILE A 64 -19.76 10.45 5.30
N SER A 65 -20.77 10.97 6.00
CA SER A 65 -20.75 11.08 7.46
C SER A 65 -20.66 9.69 8.12
N ALA A 66 -21.51 8.75 7.67
CA ALA A 66 -21.50 7.38 8.15
C ALA A 66 -20.17 6.67 7.87
N TYR A 67 -19.51 6.95 6.74
CA TYR A 67 -18.17 6.45 6.44
C TYR A 67 -17.14 6.92 7.48
N PHE A 68 -17.08 8.21 7.78
CA PHE A 68 -16.09 8.74 8.73
C PHE A 68 -16.35 8.26 10.16
N GLU A 69 -17.62 8.18 10.58
CA GLU A 69 -17.99 7.60 11.87
C GLU A 69 -17.60 6.13 11.96
N PHE A 70 -17.83 5.36 10.90
CA PHE A 70 -17.41 3.96 10.81
C PHE A 70 -15.89 3.82 10.93
N ILE A 71 -15.11 4.59 10.16
CA ILE A 71 -13.66 4.57 10.22
C ILE A 71 -13.14 4.91 11.61
N GLU A 72 -13.68 5.95 12.24
CA GLU A 72 -13.25 6.35 13.59
C GLU A 72 -13.65 5.32 14.65
N GLY A 73 -14.86 4.76 14.57
CA GLY A 73 -15.28 3.68 15.45
C GLY A 73 -14.37 2.45 15.32
N MET A 74 -13.99 2.09 14.10
CA MET A 74 -13.05 1.00 13.83
C MET A 74 -11.64 1.32 14.32
N ARG A 75 -11.15 2.54 14.14
CA ARG A 75 -9.87 3.01 14.67
C ARG A 75 -9.81 2.84 16.19
N GLN A 76 -10.87 3.25 16.89
CA GLN A 76 -10.98 3.12 18.35
C GLN A 76 -11.05 1.65 18.78
N ALA A 77 -11.80 0.82 18.07
CA ALA A 77 -11.88 -0.61 18.35
C ALA A 77 -10.51 -1.29 18.17
N LEU A 78 -9.84 -1.08 17.04
CA LEU A 78 -8.52 -1.64 16.75
C LEU A 78 -7.46 -1.20 17.78
N LYS A 79 -7.53 0.07 18.21
CA LYS A 79 -6.69 0.59 19.30
C LYS A 79 -6.97 -0.13 20.63
N LYS A 80 -8.24 -0.33 20.98
CA LYS A 80 -8.65 -0.96 22.24
C LYS A 80 -8.22 -2.43 22.33
N PHE A 81 -8.29 -3.16 21.22
CA PHE A 81 -7.92 -4.58 21.20
C PHE A 81 -6.42 -4.82 21.05
N GLU A 82 -5.59 -3.76 21.05
CA GLU A 82 -4.14 -3.82 20.84
C GLU A 82 -3.76 -4.79 19.71
N LEU A 83 -4.58 -4.82 18.65
CA LEU A 83 -4.44 -5.80 17.60
C LEU A 83 -3.13 -5.53 16.88
N ARG A 84 -2.11 -6.32 17.21
CA ARG A 84 -0.79 -6.20 16.62
C ARG A 84 -0.88 -6.68 15.19
N TRP A 85 -0.95 -5.73 14.28
CA TRP A 85 -0.92 -6.02 12.86
C TRP A 85 0.52 -5.94 12.38
N SER A 86 1.01 -7.07 11.87
CA SER A 86 2.18 -7.07 11.02
C SER A 86 1.75 -7.14 9.55
N ARG A 87 2.25 -6.20 8.74
CA ARG A 87 2.30 -6.39 7.30
C ARG A 87 3.40 -7.42 7.05
N SER A 88 3.04 -8.67 6.80
CA SER A 88 4.01 -9.62 6.26
C SER A 88 4.32 -9.17 4.83
N SER A 89 5.36 -8.34 4.71
CA SER A 89 5.94 -7.86 3.48
C SER A 89 7.43 -8.12 3.64
N ASP A 90 7.89 -9.30 3.21
CA ASP A 90 9.29 -9.72 3.22
C ASP A 90 10.05 -9.38 4.52
N ASN A 91 9.86 -10.19 5.57
CA ASN A 91 10.63 -10.22 6.82
C ASN A 91 10.68 -8.97 7.73
N ASP A 92 10.09 -7.83 7.36
CA ASP A 92 9.94 -6.69 8.28
C ASP A 92 8.49 -6.64 8.82
N ASP A 93 8.31 -7.01 10.09
CA ASP A 93 7.06 -6.76 10.82
C ASP A 93 6.89 -5.26 11.02
N ILE A 94 6.17 -4.60 10.11
CA ILE A 94 5.79 -3.20 10.29
C ILE A 94 4.67 -3.14 11.32
N GLU A 95 4.99 -2.63 12.51
CA GLU A 95 4.01 -2.34 13.55
C GLU A 95 3.14 -1.15 13.13
N ILE A 96 1.84 -1.39 12.94
CA ILE A 96 0.88 -0.30 12.71
C ILE A 96 0.45 0.29 14.04
N TYR A 97 0.63 1.60 14.17
CA TYR A 97 0.00 2.40 15.21
C TYR A 97 -1.40 2.83 14.73
N TRP A 98 -2.45 2.18 15.24
CA TRP A 98 -3.83 2.47 14.82
C TRP A 98 -4.27 3.92 15.01
N SER A 99 -3.67 4.65 15.95
CA SER A 99 -3.93 6.08 16.15
C SER A 99 -3.54 6.95 14.95
N THR A 100 -2.60 6.49 14.12
CA THR A 100 -2.12 7.21 12.93
C THR A 100 -2.32 6.40 11.65
N ALA A 101 -2.99 5.26 11.72
CA ALA A 101 -3.30 4.44 10.58
C ALA A 101 -4.21 5.20 9.60
N SER A 102 -3.90 5.06 8.31
CA SER A 102 -4.76 5.62 7.26
C SER A 102 -6.09 4.87 7.21
N ASP A 103 -7.12 5.53 6.66
CA ASP A 103 -8.43 4.93 6.46
C ASP A 103 -8.31 3.67 5.58
N GLU A 104 -7.41 3.70 4.59
CA GLU A 104 -7.05 2.53 3.77
C GLU A 104 -6.56 1.36 4.64
N ASP A 105 -5.59 1.58 5.53
CA ASP A 105 -5.02 0.52 6.38
C ASP A 105 -6.10 -0.09 7.30
N ILE A 106 -7.00 0.74 7.83
CA ILE A 106 -8.15 0.30 8.64
C ILE A 106 -9.07 -0.59 7.81
N LEU A 107 -9.45 -0.17 6.60
CA LEU A 107 -10.34 -0.93 5.73
C LEU A 107 -9.71 -2.23 5.22
N GLN A 108 -8.40 -2.25 4.95
CA GLN A 108 -7.69 -3.49 4.62
C GLN A 108 -7.77 -4.49 5.78
N SER A 109 -7.59 -4.02 7.02
CA SER A 109 -7.66 -4.89 8.19
C SER A 109 -9.05 -5.49 8.32
N ILE A 110 -10.08 -4.65 8.21
CA ILE A 110 -11.49 -5.09 8.30
C ILE A 110 -11.80 -6.11 7.22
N LEU A 111 -11.42 -5.85 5.97
CA LEU A 111 -11.69 -6.76 4.86
C LEU A 111 -10.99 -8.11 5.05
N ARG A 112 -9.72 -8.08 5.49
CA ARG A 112 -8.94 -9.29 5.80
C ARG A 112 -9.59 -10.10 6.91
N ASP A 113 -10.04 -9.44 7.97
CA ASP A 113 -10.65 -10.12 9.11
C ASP A 113 -12.05 -10.63 8.75
N HIS A 114 -12.82 -9.88 7.97
CA HIS A 114 -14.09 -10.34 7.41
C HIS A 114 -13.92 -11.61 6.56
N LEU A 115 -12.87 -11.65 5.73
CA LEU A 115 -12.48 -12.83 4.95
C LEU A 115 -12.05 -14.02 5.82
N ARG A 116 -11.27 -13.77 6.88
CA ARG A 116 -10.76 -14.82 7.77
C ARG A 116 -11.85 -15.40 8.66
N LEU A 117 -12.77 -14.56 9.12
CA LEU A 117 -13.88 -14.91 10.00
C LEU A 117 -15.13 -15.39 9.24
N SER A 118 -14.98 -15.67 7.94
CA SER A 118 -15.99 -16.09 6.94
C SER A 118 -16.69 -17.43 7.25
N ILE A 119 -17.00 -17.73 8.51
CA ILE A 119 -17.88 -18.84 8.85
C ILE A 119 -19.15 -18.38 9.57
N ASN A 120 -19.20 -17.24 10.28
CA ASN A 120 -20.46 -16.81 10.95
C ASN A 120 -20.65 -15.30 11.23
N SER A 121 -19.72 -14.42 10.86
CA SER A 121 -19.83 -13.03 11.29
C SER A 121 -20.82 -12.22 10.42
N ALA A 122 -22.01 -11.96 10.98
CA ALA A 122 -22.99 -11.00 10.45
C ALA A 122 -22.52 -9.53 10.50
N LEU A 123 -21.24 -9.28 10.86
CA LEU A 123 -20.71 -7.98 11.26
C LEU A 123 -20.81 -6.94 10.14
N LEU A 124 -20.55 -7.31 8.89
CA LEU A 124 -20.67 -6.40 7.75
C LEU A 124 -21.26 -7.12 6.55
N LYS A 125 -22.42 -6.64 6.09
CA LYS A 125 -23.04 -7.13 4.85
C LYS A 125 -22.18 -6.66 3.65
N PRO A 126 -21.93 -7.49 2.63
CA PRO A 126 -21.18 -7.09 1.43
C PRO A 126 -21.66 -5.79 0.78
N ARG A 127 -22.98 -5.54 0.81
CA ARG A 127 -23.58 -4.29 0.34
C ARG A 127 -23.09 -3.04 1.09
N LEU A 128 -22.88 -3.14 2.40
CA LEU A 128 -22.37 -2.04 3.22
C LEU A 128 -20.88 -1.81 2.92
N LEU A 129 -20.09 -2.88 2.85
CA LEU A 129 -18.68 -2.79 2.47
C LEU A 129 -18.49 -2.15 1.09
N ARG A 130 -19.35 -2.50 0.12
CA ARG A 130 -19.33 -1.88 -1.21
C ARG A 130 -19.49 -0.36 -1.11
N LYS A 131 -20.50 0.11 -0.37
CA LYS A 131 -20.74 1.55 -0.17
C LYS A 131 -19.56 2.25 0.48
N ILE A 132 -18.98 1.64 1.52
CA ILE A 132 -17.79 2.15 2.21
C ILE A 132 -16.62 2.33 1.23
N PHE A 133 -16.35 1.33 0.38
CA PHE A 133 -15.29 1.43 -0.62
C PHE A 133 -15.58 2.50 -1.67
N LEU A 134 -16.83 2.65 -2.14
CA LEU A 134 -17.18 3.72 -3.09
C LEU A 134 -16.96 5.12 -2.49
N VAL A 135 -17.32 5.34 -1.22
CA VAL A 135 -17.04 6.61 -0.53
C VAL A 135 -15.53 6.80 -0.36
N GLN A 136 -14.78 5.74 -0.05
CA GLN A 136 -13.32 5.79 0.04
C GLN A 136 -12.68 6.26 -1.27
N VAL A 137 -13.18 5.83 -2.45
CA VAL A 137 -12.66 6.32 -3.74
C VAL A 137 -12.72 7.84 -3.80
N LEU A 138 -13.88 8.42 -3.45
CA LEU A 138 -14.08 9.87 -3.47
C LEU A 138 -13.13 10.57 -2.48
N VAL A 139 -13.05 10.07 -1.25
CA VAL A 139 -12.16 10.64 -0.21
C VAL A 139 -10.70 10.62 -0.65
N GLU A 140 -10.25 9.55 -1.30
CA GLU A 140 -8.87 9.43 -1.74
C GLU A 140 -8.56 10.28 -2.98
N ILE A 141 -9.55 10.53 -3.84
CA ILE A 141 -9.43 11.53 -4.92
C ILE A 141 -9.23 12.93 -4.30
N ASP A 142 -10.03 13.31 -3.30
CA ASP A 142 -9.89 14.60 -2.61
C ASP A 142 -8.51 14.76 -1.96
N ASN A 143 -8.05 13.72 -1.26
CA ASN A 143 -6.71 13.67 -0.69
C ASN A 143 -5.64 13.84 -1.77
N THR A 144 -5.81 13.19 -2.94
CA THR A 144 -4.84 13.25 -4.02
C THR A 144 -4.72 14.66 -4.59
N ILE A 145 -5.84 15.32 -4.85
CA ILE A 145 -5.87 16.71 -5.35
C ILE A 145 -5.28 17.65 -4.30
N PHE A 146 -5.65 17.47 -3.03
CA PHE A 146 -5.13 18.27 -1.91
C PHE A 146 -3.61 18.14 -1.80
N LEU A 147 -3.08 16.91 -1.85
CA LEU A 147 -1.64 16.65 -1.81
C LEU A 147 -0.94 17.22 -3.04
N LYS A 148 -1.54 17.15 -4.23
CA LYS A 148 -0.99 17.74 -5.45
C LYS A 148 -0.88 19.26 -5.33
N ALA A 149 -1.94 19.93 -4.88
CA ALA A 149 -1.95 21.36 -4.62
C ALA A 149 -0.89 21.77 -3.58
N ALA A 150 -0.67 20.92 -2.57
CA ALA A 150 0.37 21.11 -1.56
C ALA A 150 1.79 20.68 -2.03
N ARG A 151 1.98 20.28 -3.29
CA ARG A 151 3.23 19.75 -3.86
C ARG A 151 3.80 18.57 -3.06
N LYS A 152 2.93 17.72 -2.53
CA LYS A 152 3.25 16.51 -1.77
C LYS A 152 3.10 15.26 -2.63
N PRO A 153 3.73 14.13 -2.24
CA PRO A 153 3.56 12.86 -2.95
C PRO A 153 2.09 12.41 -3.01
N THR A 154 1.58 12.19 -4.23
CA THR A 154 0.17 11.84 -4.52
C THR A 154 -0.07 10.36 -4.79
N ILE A 155 0.98 9.60 -5.13
CA ILE A 155 0.89 8.21 -5.60
C ILE A 155 0.07 7.33 -4.64
N ARG A 156 0.24 7.49 -3.32
CA ARG A 156 -0.42 6.63 -2.34
C ARG A 156 -1.94 6.78 -2.38
N SER A 157 -2.45 8.00 -2.32
CA SER A 157 -3.90 8.26 -2.33
C SER A 157 -4.53 7.92 -3.69
N ALA A 158 -3.82 8.18 -4.79
CA ALA A 158 -4.28 7.78 -6.13
C ALA A 158 -4.44 6.25 -6.25
N LEU A 159 -3.46 5.50 -5.74
CA LEU A 159 -3.52 4.04 -5.68
C LEU A 159 -4.62 3.54 -4.73
N ALA A 160 -4.80 4.19 -3.59
CA ALA A 160 -5.84 3.84 -2.63
C ALA A 160 -7.24 4.02 -3.26
N ALA A 161 -7.46 5.09 -4.04
CA ALA A 161 -8.68 5.30 -4.80
C ALA A 161 -8.93 4.17 -5.82
N ALA A 162 -7.95 3.85 -6.67
CA ALA A 162 -8.07 2.78 -7.65
C ALA A 162 -8.32 1.41 -6.99
N TYR A 163 -7.64 1.15 -5.87
CA TYR A 163 -7.81 -0.08 -5.10
C TYR A 163 -9.22 -0.19 -4.49
N ALA A 164 -9.72 0.89 -3.90
CA ALA A 164 -11.07 0.91 -3.33
C ALA A 164 -12.13 0.65 -4.40
N LEU A 165 -12.00 1.22 -5.61
CA LEU A 165 -12.91 0.98 -6.72
C LEU A 165 -12.88 -0.49 -7.17
N SER A 166 -11.69 -1.08 -7.27
CA SER A 166 -11.53 -2.50 -7.58
C SER A 166 -12.23 -3.39 -6.55
N ARG A 167 -12.11 -3.08 -5.26
CA ARG A 167 -12.81 -3.80 -4.18
C ARG A 167 -14.32 -3.66 -4.23
N ALA A 168 -14.82 -2.45 -4.49
CA ALA A 168 -16.25 -2.22 -4.68
C ALA A 168 -16.81 -3.04 -5.86
N THR A 169 -16.06 -3.10 -6.96
CA THR A 169 -16.40 -3.88 -8.16
C THR A 169 -16.45 -5.38 -7.86
N ALA A 170 -15.45 -5.91 -7.14
CA ALA A 170 -15.44 -7.32 -6.76
C ALA A 170 -16.63 -7.69 -5.87
N LEU A 171 -16.96 -6.84 -4.89
CA LEU A 171 -18.13 -7.02 -4.02
C LEU A 171 -19.47 -6.95 -4.80
N GLU A 172 -19.51 -6.20 -5.89
CA GLU A 172 -20.67 -6.09 -6.78
C GLU A 172 -20.88 -7.36 -7.60
N MET A 173 -19.82 -7.92 -8.16
CA MET A 173 -19.88 -9.13 -9.01
C MET A 173 -20.22 -10.40 -8.22
N GLY A 174 -20.26 -10.33 -6.88
CA GLY A 174 -20.46 -11.51 -6.04
C GLY A 174 -19.31 -12.51 -6.10
N GLU A 175 -18.22 -12.16 -6.78
CA GLU A 175 -16.98 -12.92 -6.74
C GLU A 175 -16.50 -12.89 -5.29
N GLY A 176 -16.43 -14.09 -4.68
CA GLY A 176 -15.88 -14.24 -3.34
C GLY A 176 -14.60 -13.42 -3.24
N VAL A 177 -14.54 -12.53 -2.24
CA VAL A 177 -13.48 -11.53 -2.03
C VAL A 177 -12.07 -12.17 -2.13
N ALA A 178 -11.95 -13.49 -1.96
CA ALA A 178 -10.78 -14.32 -2.20
C ALA A 178 -10.11 -14.18 -3.59
N GLN A 179 -10.85 -13.94 -4.69
CA GLN A 179 -10.24 -13.85 -6.02
C GLN A 179 -9.74 -12.42 -6.36
N SER A 180 -10.38 -11.37 -5.82
CA SER A 180 -9.94 -9.97 -5.96
C SER A 180 -8.72 -9.60 -5.10
N VAL A 181 -8.32 -10.49 -4.18
CA VAL A 181 -7.01 -10.37 -3.49
C VAL A 181 -5.85 -10.73 -4.43
N LYS A 182 -6.10 -11.51 -5.49
CA LYS A 182 -5.05 -12.02 -6.39
C LYS A 182 -4.77 -11.12 -7.60
N THR A 183 -5.69 -10.28 -8.03
CA THR A 183 -5.53 -9.45 -9.23
C THR A 183 -4.91 -8.07 -8.95
N ASP A 184 -3.58 -8.08 -8.85
CA ASP A 184 -2.72 -7.40 -9.83
C ASP A 184 -2.40 -5.90 -9.81
N PHE A 185 -2.96 -5.03 -8.96
CA PHE A 185 -2.50 -3.62 -8.89
C PHE A 185 -1.65 -3.24 -7.67
N ALA A 186 -1.66 -4.05 -6.60
CA ALA A 186 -0.80 -3.84 -5.43
C ALA A 186 0.71 -4.01 -5.74
N TYR A 187 1.06 -4.75 -6.79
CA TYR A 187 2.46 -5.01 -7.16
C TYR A 187 3.14 -3.86 -7.90
N ARG A 188 2.39 -2.98 -8.59
CA ARG A 188 3.00 -1.88 -9.37
C ARG A 188 3.14 -0.59 -8.57
N GLY A 189 2.17 -0.31 -7.68
CA GLY A 189 2.17 0.90 -6.86
C GLY A 189 3.09 0.85 -5.63
N VAL A 190 3.20 -0.30 -4.97
CA VAL A 190 4.09 -0.49 -3.82
C VAL A 190 5.57 -0.41 -4.23
N ASN A 191 5.92 -0.86 -5.44
CA ASN A 191 7.29 -0.74 -5.95
C ASN A 191 7.68 0.73 -6.22
N ALA A 192 6.79 1.54 -6.79
CA ALA A 192 7.03 2.98 -6.97
C ALA A 192 7.17 3.77 -5.65
N TRP A 193 6.54 3.29 -4.56
CA TRP A 193 6.73 3.85 -3.21
C TRP A 193 8.04 3.35 -2.57
N LYS A 194 8.38 2.06 -2.72
CA LYS A 194 9.67 1.50 -2.30
C LYS A 194 10.82 2.28 -2.96
N ASP A 195 10.69 2.68 -4.21
CA ASP A 195 11.72 3.47 -4.92
C ASP A 195 11.92 4.89 -4.37
N ARG A 196 10.99 5.41 -3.55
CA ARG A 196 11.05 6.76 -2.95
C ARG A 196 11.53 6.79 -1.50
N ASP A 197 11.61 5.65 -0.82
CA ASP A 197 12.25 5.58 0.49
C ASP A 197 13.77 5.77 0.30
N PRO A 198 14.38 6.84 0.85
CA PRO A 198 15.81 7.05 0.66
C PRO A 198 16.66 5.91 1.24
N LYS A 199 16.15 5.10 2.18
CA LYS A 199 16.80 3.85 2.63
C LYS A 199 16.85 2.78 1.55
N GLN A 200 15.92 2.77 0.59
CA GLN A 200 15.95 1.84 -0.53
C GLN A 200 16.99 2.25 -1.57
N LYS A 201 17.25 3.55 -1.73
CA LYS A 201 18.39 4.03 -2.52
C LYS A 201 19.71 3.54 -1.93
N GLU A 202 19.86 3.64 -0.61
CA GLU A 202 21.02 3.10 0.10
C GLU A 202 21.09 1.58 0.01
N LYS A 203 19.97 0.86 0.17
CA LYS A 203 19.93 -0.61 -0.05
C LYS A 203 20.36 -1.00 -1.46
N LYS A 204 19.95 -0.23 -2.48
CA LYS A 204 20.38 -0.44 -3.88
C LYS A 204 21.88 -0.21 -4.04
N PHE A 205 22.41 0.88 -3.47
CA PHE A 205 23.85 1.15 -3.45
C PHE A 205 24.63 0.01 -2.79
N VAL A 206 24.17 -0.46 -1.62
CA VAL A 206 24.75 -1.62 -0.91
C VAL A 206 24.73 -2.87 -1.79
N PHE A 207 23.65 -3.11 -2.53
CA PHE A 207 23.56 -4.25 -3.45
C PHE A 207 24.57 -4.14 -4.60
N GLU A 208 24.76 -2.96 -5.19
CA GLU A 208 25.76 -2.72 -6.24
C GLU A 208 27.19 -2.95 -5.72
N CYS A 209 27.51 -2.45 -4.52
CA CYS A 209 28.78 -2.73 -3.86
C CYS A 209 28.96 -4.23 -3.55
N TRP A 210 27.88 -4.90 -3.13
CA TRP A 210 27.90 -6.33 -2.87
C TRP A 210 28.18 -7.13 -4.16
N GLN A 211 27.56 -6.78 -5.28
CA GLN A 211 27.84 -7.42 -6.57
C GLN A 211 29.30 -7.24 -7.02
N GLN A 212 29.87 -6.06 -6.78
CA GLN A 212 31.30 -5.82 -7.04
C GLN A 212 32.19 -6.67 -6.12
N TRP A 213 31.82 -6.78 -4.85
CA TRP A 213 32.52 -7.65 -3.90
C TRP A 213 32.45 -9.13 -4.31
N GLN A 214 31.30 -9.62 -4.80
CA GLN A 214 31.20 -11.00 -5.33
C GLN A 214 32.14 -11.24 -6.52
N LYS A 215 32.40 -10.22 -7.36
CA LYS A 215 33.37 -10.31 -8.46
C LYS A 215 34.83 -10.26 -7.99
N ALA A 216 35.08 -9.62 -6.84
CA ALA A 216 36.42 -9.49 -6.24
C ALA A 216 36.38 -9.79 -4.72
N PRO A 217 36.25 -11.08 -4.33
CA PRO A 217 35.97 -11.45 -2.93
C PRO A 217 37.05 -11.01 -1.93
N HIS A 218 38.29 -10.83 -2.38
CA HIS A 218 39.42 -10.36 -1.56
C HIS A 218 39.26 -8.92 -1.05
N SER A 219 38.33 -8.13 -1.61
CA SER A 219 38.10 -6.74 -1.22
C SER A 219 37.52 -6.61 0.19
N TYR A 220 36.78 -7.61 0.67
CA TYR A 220 36.30 -7.68 2.04
C TYR A 220 36.47 -9.09 2.61
N PRO A 221 37.08 -9.24 3.80
CA PRO A 221 37.36 -10.56 4.37
C PRO A 221 36.12 -11.28 4.91
N SER A 222 35.01 -10.58 5.14
CA SER A 222 33.76 -11.16 5.66
C SER A 222 32.54 -10.27 5.40
N LYS A 223 31.33 -10.85 5.47
CA LYS A 223 30.06 -10.10 5.42
C LYS A 223 29.98 -9.01 6.49
N ALA A 224 30.52 -9.26 7.68
CA ALA A 224 30.57 -8.28 8.77
C ALA A 224 31.54 -7.12 8.47
N ALA A 225 32.66 -7.37 7.79
CA ALA A 225 33.56 -6.31 7.34
C ALA A 225 32.90 -5.45 6.25
N PHE A 226 32.23 -6.08 5.29
CA PHE A 226 31.43 -5.39 4.28
C PHE A 226 30.30 -4.55 4.91
N ALA A 227 29.53 -5.12 5.84
CA ALA A 227 28.40 -4.42 6.48
C ALA A 227 28.83 -3.19 7.28
N ARG A 228 29.97 -3.23 7.99
CA ARG A 228 30.53 -2.07 8.70
C ARG A 228 30.96 -0.94 7.76
N ASP A 229 31.58 -1.29 6.64
CA ASP A 229 31.98 -0.31 5.63
C ASP A 229 30.75 0.33 4.97
N MET A 230 29.72 -0.46 4.65
CA MET A 230 28.46 0.05 4.11
C MET A 230 27.71 0.96 5.10
N LEU A 231 27.70 0.64 6.41
CA LEU A 231 27.17 1.53 7.44
C LEU A 231 27.90 2.87 7.52
N THR A 232 29.20 2.90 7.20
CA THR A 232 29.96 4.15 7.20
C THR A 232 29.63 5.01 5.97
N LYS A 233 29.22 4.37 4.86
CA LYS A 233 28.90 5.01 3.58
C LYS A 233 27.43 5.41 3.42
N CYS A 234 26.54 4.81 4.20
CA CYS A 234 25.09 5.06 4.16
C CYS A 234 24.66 5.86 5.40
N GLU A 235 23.97 6.97 5.20
CA GLU A 235 23.56 7.90 6.27
C GLU A 235 22.29 7.43 6.99
N LEU A 236 21.40 6.72 6.30
CA LEU A 236 20.08 6.34 6.81
C LEU A 236 20.02 4.89 7.33
N LEU A 237 21.03 4.07 7.02
CA LEU A 237 21.16 2.72 7.55
C LEU A 237 21.81 2.75 8.94
N THR A 238 21.14 2.15 9.92
CA THR A 238 21.59 2.15 11.32
C THR A 238 21.94 0.76 11.87
N SER A 239 21.70 -0.31 11.10
CA SER A 239 21.83 -1.68 11.58
C SER A 239 22.75 -2.52 10.70
N GLN A 240 23.90 -2.92 11.27
CA GLN A 240 24.86 -3.82 10.62
C GLN A 240 24.21 -5.17 10.32
N LYS A 241 23.46 -5.70 11.30
CA LYS A 241 22.74 -6.98 11.19
C LYS A 241 21.85 -6.99 9.95
N LYS A 242 21.13 -5.89 9.68
CA LYS A 242 20.21 -5.81 8.54
C LYS A 242 20.94 -5.92 7.20
N ILE A 243 22.15 -5.35 7.09
CA ILE A 243 22.98 -5.46 5.88
C ILE A 243 23.53 -6.89 5.73
N GLU A 244 23.93 -7.54 6.82
CA GLU A 244 24.38 -8.93 6.79
C GLU A 244 23.25 -9.90 6.37
N ASP A 245 22.04 -9.67 6.87
CA ASP A 245 20.85 -10.45 6.50
C ASP A 245 20.54 -10.28 5.00
N TRP A 246 20.61 -9.06 4.46
CA TRP A 246 20.48 -8.84 3.01
C TRP A 246 21.51 -9.60 2.18
N CYS A 247 22.77 -9.65 2.62
CA CYS A 247 23.81 -10.40 1.92
C CYS A 247 23.46 -11.89 1.84
N ARG A 248 22.92 -12.49 2.91
CA ARG A 248 22.49 -13.90 2.93
C ARG A 248 21.31 -14.13 1.98
N ASP A 249 20.33 -13.22 1.99
CA ASP A 249 19.17 -13.29 1.10
C ASP A 249 19.57 -13.22 -0.38
N TRP A 250 20.58 -12.41 -0.72
CA TRP A 250 21.06 -12.29 -2.09
C TRP A 250 21.88 -13.50 -2.55
N GLU A 251 22.71 -14.07 -1.67
CA GLU A 251 23.42 -15.32 -1.94
C GLU A 251 22.44 -16.47 -2.19
N ALA A 252 21.42 -16.63 -1.33
CA ALA A 252 20.39 -17.65 -1.47
C ALA A 252 19.59 -17.53 -2.79
N LYS A 253 19.50 -16.33 -3.37
CA LYS A 253 18.84 -16.08 -4.66
C LYS A 253 19.77 -16.28 -5.86
N MET A 254 21.08 -16.18 -5.67
CA MET A 254 22.08 -16.43 -6.71
C MET A 254 22.47 -17.91 -6.81
N GLU A 255 22.28 -18.68 -5.75
CA GLU A 255 22.42 -20.14 -5.81
C GLU A 255 21.34 -20.73 -6.73
N PRO A 256 21.70 -21.35 -7.87
CA PRO A 256 20.73 -22.02 -8.71
C PRO A 256 20.22 -23.25 -7.96
N ILE A 257 18.90 -23.44 -7.99
CA ILE A 257 18.29 -24.72 -7.65
C ILE A 257 18.87 -25.78 -8.60
N GLY A 258 19.83 -26.55 -8.09
CA GLY A 258 20.37 -27.76 -8.73
C GLY A 258 21.82 -27.65 -9.18
N LEU A 259 22.73 -28.15 -8.34
CA LEU A 259 23.48 -29.39 -8.60
C LEU A 259 24.01 -29.90 -7.26
N GLY A 260 23.37 -30.94 -6.73
CA GLY A 260 24.07 -31.83 -5.83
C GLY A 260 25.09 -32.59 -6.66
N GLU A 261 26.38 -32.36 -6.42
CA GLU A 261 27.44 -33.35 -6.64
C GLU A 261 28.74 -32.95 -5.92
N HIS A 262 29.08 -33.81 -4.95
CA HIS A 262 30.39 -34.17 -4.39
C HIS A 262 31.56 -33.17 -4.33
N SER A 263 32.02 -32.94 -3.10
CA SER A 263 33.45 -32.90 -2.76
C SER A 263 33.69 -33.42 -1.34
N SER A 264 33.46 -34.73 -1.14
CA SER A 264 34.10 -35.48 -0.06
C SER A 264 35.50 -35.83 -0.53
N GLY A 265 36.51 -35.07 -0.10
CA GLY A 265 37.91 -35.43 -0.33
C GLY A 265 38.27 -36.73 0.39
N PRO A 266 39.05 -37.65 -0.21
CA PRO A 266 39.48 -38.86 0.47
C PRO A 266 40.48 -38.51 1.58
N LYS A 267 40.21 -39.01 2.80
CA LYS A 267 41.20 -39.05 3.88
C LYS A 267 42.29 -40.05 3.51
N LEU A 268 43.47 -39.55 3.16
CA LEU A 268 44.70 -40.32 3.17
C LEU A 268 45.08 -40.59 4.63
N THR A 269 44.80 -41.81 5.09
CA THR A 269 45.42 -42.38 6.29
C THR A 269 46.90 -42.60 6.03
N SER A 270 47.75 -41.84 6.70
CA SER A 270 49.17 -42.20 6.88
C SER A 270 49.25 -43.17 8.05
N GLN A 271 49.65 -44.41 7.77
CA GLN A 271 50.20 -45.33 8.77
C GLN A 271 51.70 -45.42 8.50
N GLU A 272 52.49 -44.94 9.45
CA GLU A 272 53.76 -45.53 9.89
C GLU A 272 53.78 -45.48 11.41
#